data_AF-A0A957WIY7-F1
#
_entry.id   AF-A0A957WIY7-F1
#
_cell.length_a   1.000
_cell.length_b   1.000
_cell.length_c   1.000
_cell.angle_alpha   90.00
_cell.angle_beta   90.00
_cell.angle_gamma   90.00
#
_symmetry.space_group_name_H-M   'P 1'
#
loop_
_entity.id
_entity.type
_entity.pdbx_description
1 polymer ?
#
loop_
_entity_poly.entity_id
_entity_poly.type
_entity_poly.pdbx_seq_one_letter_code
_entity_poly.pdbx_strand_id
1 'polypeptide(L)'
;ITLPPPILDTDSWLIDSPAALAIWLDYGGAELLRRNPGLELLVQLRTIKNYPGPVWMVIGLDKRTQDIFVVVIDAAEGTVVSTDSSLEL
;
A
#
# COMPACT_ATOMS: atom_id res chain seq x y z
N ILE A 1 10.36 -19.59 26.36
CA ILE A 1 10.08 -20.35 25.12
C ILE A 1 9.63 -19.32 24.11
N THR A 2 10.45 -19.00 23.11
CA THR A 2 10.05 -18.12 22.01
C THR A 2 9.17 -18.92 21.05
N LEU A 3 7.93 -18.48 20.86
CA LEU A 3 7.04 -19.09 19.86
C LEU A 3 7.61 -18.82 18.46
N PRO A 4 7.52 -19.78 17.53
CA PRO A 4 7.91 -19.54 16.14
C PRO A 4 7.07 -18.40 15.56
N PRO A 5 7.65 -17.56 14.68
CA PRO A 5 6.90 -16.50 14.02
C PRO A 5 5.70 -17.10 13.27
N PRO A 6 4.56 -16.38 13.23
CA PRO A 6 3.38 -16.86 12.52
C PRO A 6 3.74 -17.15 11.06
N ILE A 7 3.42 -18.35 10.60
CA ILE A 7 3.55 -18.73 9.20
C ILE A 7 2.46 -17.98 8.46
N LEU A 8 2.85 -17.06 7.60
CA LEU A 8 1.90 -16.36 6.73
C LEU A 8 1.43 -17.33 5.64
N ASP A 9 0.12 -17.51 5.53
CA ASP A 9 -0.49 -18.37 4.53
C ASP A 9 -0.48 -17.68 3.16
N THR A 10 0.35 -18.18 2.24
CA THR A 10 0.48 -17.59 0.90
C THR A 10 -0.78 -17.74 0.05
N ASP A 11 -1.66 -18.70 0.35
CA ASP A 11 -2.92 -18.89 -0.39
C ASP A 11 -3.98 -17.83 -0.02
N SER A 12 -3.77 -17.13 1.09
CA SER A 12 -4.55 -15.95 1.48
C SER A 12 -4.06 -14.65 0.82
N TRP A 13 -2.95 -14.70 0.08
CA TRP A 13 -2.34 -13.51 -0.53
C TRP A 13 -2.94 -13.26 -1.91
N LEU A 14 -3.57 -12.11 -2.08
CA LEU A 14 -3.95 -11.63 -3.39
C LEU A 14 -2.69 -11.04 -4.07
N ILE A 15 -2.39 -11.44 -5.31
CA ILE A 15 -1.27 -10.88 -6.10
C ILE A 15 -1.52 -9.40 -6.43
N ASP A 16 -2.80 -9.00 -6.45
CA ASP A 16 -3.27 -7.62 -6.55
C ASP A 16 -4.46 -7.44 -5.60
N SER A 17 -4.54 -6.35 -4.85
CA SER A 17 -5.68 -6.09 -3.96
C SER A 17 -6.56 -4.96 -4.51
N PRO A 18 -7.69 -5.29 -5.19
CA PRO A 18 -8.70 -4.30 -5.58
C PRO A 18 -9.20 -3.48 -4.38
N ALA A 19 -9.25 -4.09 -3.19
CA ALA A 19 -9.61 -3.40 -1.96
C ALA A 19 -8.57 -2.33 -1.57
N ALA A 20 -7.27 -2.65 -1.65
CA ALA A 20 -6.21 -1.68 -1.39
C ALA A 20 -6.25 -0.52 -2.39
N LEU A 21 -6.52 -0.81 -3.67
CA LEU A 21 -6.71 0.24 -4.68
C LEU A 21 -7.93 1.11 -4.37
N ALA A 22 -9.07 0.51 -4.01
CA ALA A 22 -10.26 1.27 -3.63
C ALA A 22 -9.99 2.21 -2.45
N ILE A 23 -9.33 1.71 -1.41
CA ILE A 23 -8.93 2.51 -0.23
C ILE A 23 -8.00 3.66 -0.64
N TRP A 24 -7.01 3.41 -1.51
CA TRP A 24 -6.12 4.46 -2.00
C TRP A 24 -6.88 5.54 -2.80
N LEU A 25 -7.84 5.14 -3.63
CA LEU A 25 -8.70 6.08 -4.37
C LEU A 25 -9.48 6.98 -3.41
N ASP A 26 -10.06 6.40 -2.36
CA ASP A 26 -10.85 7.10 -1.34
C ASP A 26 -9.99 8.05 -0.50
N TYR A 27 -8.71 7.74 -0.32
CA TYR A 27 -7.76 8.57 0.45
C TYR A 27 -7.13 9.74 -0.34
N GLY A 28 -7.65 10.04 -1.52
CA GLY A 28 -7.21 11.18 -2.34
C GLY A 28 -6.59 10.77 -3.68
N GLY A 29 -6.35 9.48 -3.90
CA GLY A 29 -5.87 8.96 -5.17
C GLY A 29 -6.81 9.26 -6.35
N ALA A 30 -8.13 9.29 -6.11
CA ALA A 30 -9.10 9.63 -7.14
C ALA A 30 -8.99 11.09 -7.61
N GLU A 31 -8.72 12.03 -6.69
CA GLU A 31 -8.46 13.43 -7.03
C GLU A 31 -7.17 13.56 -7.83
N LEU A 32 -6.13 12.83 -7.42
CA LEU A 32 -4.83 12.83 -8.07
C LEU A 32 -4.93 12.31 -9.51
N LEU A 33 -5.63 11.19 -9.74
CA LEU A 33 -5.90 10.66 -11.09
C LEU A 33 -6.71 11.63 -11.95
N ARG A 34 -7.67 12.35 -11.37
CA ARG A 34 -8.46 13.34 -12.12
C ARG A 34 -7.59 14.50 -12.61
N ARG A 35 -6.63 14.93 -11.78
CA ARG A 35 -5.68 16.01 -12.12
C ARG A 35 -4.58 15.51 -13.07
N ASN A 36 -4.22 14.25 -12.97
CA ASN A 36 -3.19 13.65 -13.78
C ASN A 36 -3.58 12.26 -14.31
N PRO A 37 -4.28 12.21 -15.45
CA PRO A 37 -4.73 10.94 -16.05
C PRO A 37 -3.58 10.02 -16.50
N GLY A 38 -2.35 10.55 -16.62
CA GLY A 38 -1.15 9.79 -16.97
C GLY A 38 -0.33 9.31 -15.77
N LEU A 39 -0.87 9.41 -14.55
CA LEU A 39 -0.24 8.91 -13.34
C LEU A 39 0.05 7.42 -13.45
N GLU A 40 1.25 7.01 -13.07
CA GLU A 40 1.57 5.60 -12.91
C GLU A 40 1.22 5.12 -11.51
N LEU A 41 0.60 3.95 -11.45
CA LEU A 41 0.20 3.33 -10.20
C LEU A 41 1.02 2.07 -9.98
N LEU A 42 1.57 1.94 -8.77
CA LEU A 42 2.25 0.74 -8.32
C LEU A 42 1.57 0.24 -7.04
N VAL A 43 1.16 -1.03 -7.04
CA VAL A 43 0.59 -1.71 -5.88
C VAL A 43 1.53 -2.84 -5.49
N GLN A 44 2.00 -2.86 -4.25
CA GLN A 44 2.97 -3.86 -3.80
C GLN A 44 2.66 -4.35 -2.39
N LEU A 45 2.71 -5.68 -2.21
CA LEU A 45 2.69 -6.30 -0.89
C LEU A 45 4.11 -6.27 -0.31
N ARG A 46 4.26 -5.77 0.91
CA ARG A 46 5.55 -5.64 1.58
C ARG A 46 5.45 -6.00 3.05
N THR A 47 6.55 -6.43 3.64
CA THR A 47 6.77 -6.38 5.08
C THR A 47 7.54 -5.12 5.41
N ILE A 48 7.13 -4.38 6.43
CA ILE A 48 7.83 -3.18 6.90
C ILE A 48 8.35 -3.38 8.31
N LYS A 49 9.48 -2.76 8.63
CA LYS A 49 10.09 -2.86 9.96
C LYS A 49 9.13 -2.25 11.00
N ASN A 50 9.01 -2.90 12.16
CA ASN A 50 8.15 -2.48 13.27
C ASN A 50 6.63 -2.51 12.99
N TYR A 51 6.16 -3.23 11.97
CA TYR A 51 4.75 -3.54 11.78
C TYR A 51 4.50 -5.04 11.91
N PRO A 52 3.43 -5.48 12.61
CA PRO A 52 3.24 -6.89 12.95
C PRO A 52 2.83 -7.79 11.78
N GLY A 53 2.52 -7.23 10.61
CA GLY A 53 2.05 -7.99 9.45
C GLY A 53 2.53 -7.43 8.10
N PRO A 54 2.09 -8.05 6.99
CA PRO A 54 2.29 -7.47 5.68
C PRO A 54 1.37 -6.25 5.47
N VAL A 55 1.82 -5.34 4.61
CA VAL A 55 1.09 -4.15 4.21
C VAL A 55 1.03 -4.04 2.70
N TRP A 56 -0.07 -3.51 2.19
CA TRP A 56 -0.16 -3.00 0.83
C TRP A 56 0.39 -1.58 0.77
N MET A 57 1.35 -1.35 -0.10
CA MET A 57 1.82 -0.02 -0.45
C MET A 57 1.26 0.32 -1.84
N VAL A 58 0.41 1.35 -1.89
CA VAL A 58 -0.14 1.88 -3.13
C VAL A 58 0.49 3.24 -3.41
N ILE A 59 1.20 3.35 -4.52
CA ILE A 59 2.01 4.50 -4.91
C ILE A 59 1.45 5.06 -6.21
N GLY A 60 1.03 6.33 -6.18
CA GLY A 60 0.80 7.12 -7.38
C GLY A 60 2.03 7.97 -7.70
N LEU A 61 2.58 7.83 -8.91
CA LEU A 61 3.72 8.61 -9.40
C LEU A 61 3.27 9.53 -10.53
N ASP A 62 3.42 10.85 -10.32
CA ASP A 62 3.34 11.83 -11.39
C ASP A 62 4.68 11.89 -12.12
N LYS A 63 4.76 11.31 -13.33
CA LYS A 63 6.00 11.32 -14.12
C LYS A 63 6.47 12.73 -14.53
N ARG A 64 5.57 13.71 -14.60
CA ARG A 64 5.88 15.07 -15.03
C ARG A 64 6.50 15.87 -13.90
N THR A 65 5.94 15.79 -12.70
CA THR A 65 6.44 16.54 -11.53
C THR A 65 7.39 15.74 -10.66
N GLN A 66 7.42 14.41 -10.84
CA GLN A 66 8.08 13.44 -9.95
C GLN A 66 7.48 13.39 -8.55
N ASP A 67 6.27 13.93 -8.36
CA ASP A 67 5.55 13.84 -7.09
C ASP A 67 5.05 12.41 -6.86
N ILE A 68 5.16 11.97 -5.61
CA ILE A 68 4.69 10.67 -5.17
C ILE A 68 3.57 10.83 -4.13
N PHE A 69 2.55 10.00 -4.24
CA PHE A 69 1.49 9.88 -3.25
C PHE A 69 1.37 8.42 -2.80
N VAL A 70 1.67 8.16 -1.53
CA VAL A 70 1.76 6.81 -0.98
C VAL A 70 0.67 6.61 0.06
N VAL A 71 -0.02 5.48 0.00
CA VAL A 71 -0.86 4.98 1.09
C VAL A 71 -0.39 3.58 1.45
N VAL A 72 -0.16 3.36 2.74
CA VAL A 72 0.22 2.08 3.32
C VAL A 72 -0.96 1.54 4.10
N ILE A 73 -1.35 0.31 3.81
CA ILE A 73 -2.61 -0.30 4.24
C ILE A 73 -2.30 -1.66 4.86
N ASP A 74 -2.87 -1.97 6.02
CA ASP A 74 -2.80 -3.30 6.61
C ASP A 74 -3.39 -4.33 5.62
N ALA A 75 -2.64 -5.37 5.30
CA ALA A 75 -3.07 -6.32 4.28
C ALA A 75 -4.18 -7.28 4.74
N ALA A 76 -4.37 -7.47 6.05
CA ALA A 76 -5.42 -8.32 6.61
C ALA A 76 -6.70 -7.53 6.91
N GLU A 77 -6.56 -6.36 7.51
CA GLU A 77 -7.67 -5.55 8.03
C GLU A 77 -8.12 -4.45 7.05
N GLY A 78 -7.29 -4.11 6.05
CA GLY A 78 -7.60 -3.02 5.11
C GLY A 78 -7.57 -1.63 5.75
N THR A 79 -6.96 -1.48 6.93
CA THR A 79 -6.87 -0.19 7.63
C THR A 79 -5.67 0.61 7.13
N VAL A 80 -5.80 1.94 6.99
CA VAL A 80 -4.67 2.79 6.59
C VAL A 80 -3.70 2.92 7.77
N VAL A 81 -2.46 2.49 7.55
CA VAL A 81 -1.37 2.52 8.52
C VAL A 81 -0.58 3.83 8.42
N SER A 82 -0.38 4.33 7.19
CA SER A 82 0.36 5.57 6.92
C SER A 82 0.00 6.15 5.56
N THR A 83 0.13 7.47 5.42
CA THR A 83 0.10 8.18 4.13
C THR A 83 1.44 8.83 3.82
N ASP A 84 2.48 8.48 4.56
CA ASP A 84 3.83 9.01 4.42
C ASP A 84 4.75 7.94 3.80
N SER A 85 5.54 8.36 2.81
CA SER A 85 6.57 7.56 2.15
C SER A 85 7.78 7.25 3.04
N SER A 86 7.86 7.84 4.24
CA SER A 86 9.02 7.77 5.15
C SER A 86 9.05 6.53 6.05
N LEU A 87 8.15 5.57 5.87
CA LEU A 87 8.24 4.29 6.57
C LEU A 87 9.53 3.58 6.15
N GLU A 88 10.42 3.32 7.11
CA GLU A 88 11.66 2.59 6.86
C GLU A 88 11.32 1.19 6.32
N LEU A 89 11.51 1.03 5.01
CA LEU A 89 11.40 -0.21 4.25
C LEU A 89 12.46 -1.22 4.68
#